data_AF-I6YBJ9-F1
#
_entry.id   AF-I6YBJ9-F1
#
_cell.length_a   1.000
_cell.length_b   1.000
_cell.length_c   1.000
_cell.angle_alpha   90.00
_cell.angle_beta   90.00
_cell.angle_gamma   90.00
#
_symmetry.space_group_name_H-M   'P 1'
#
loop_
_entity.id
_entity.type
_entity.pdbx_description
1 polymer ?
#
loop_
_entity_poly.entity_id
_entity_poly.type
_entity_poly.pdbx_seq_one_letter_code
_entity_poly.pdbx_strand_id
1 'polypeptide(L)'
;MSLTLVKRTIQIFAGLGSVSTASLVPSFIGKGEENKLPKRDRQISNNHSEEPKEENVLQRAVQMMESKEGNQKGEKRCFWLFAEKNWFELLMCVNMKTLKPITLFYYTWKDKELKEVMDMTYNGTSILKMTFESRGTKDLPIHLRTSFAWYRRGTKSFIPSSHCQMERVGETSAYTLTCKDPNHTEARGLTKRVVPELPSGK
;
A
#
# COMPACT_ATOMS: atom_id res chain seq x y z
N MET A 1 -25.81 36.09 46.46
CA MET A 1 -25.30 35.54 45.18
C MET A 1 -24.19 34.55 45.52
N SER A 2 -24.49 33.25 45.46
CA SER A 2 -23.53 32.19 45.80
C SER A 2 -23.27 31.32 44.58
N LEU A 3 -22.00 31.26 44.17
CA LEU A 3 -21.49 30.38 43.12
C LEU A 3 -21.27 28.98 43.70
N THR A 4 -22.12 28.02 43.34
CA THR A 4 -21.88 26.59 43.57
C THR A 4 -21.01 26.02 42.46
N LEU A 5 -19.73 25.81 42.77
CA LEU A 5 -18.75 25.15 41.91
C LEU A 5 -18.89 23.63 42.08
N VAL A 6 -19.51 22.95 41.12
CA VAL A 6 -19.64 21.48 41.12
C VAL A 6 -18.29 20.86 40.77
N LYS A 7 -17.51 20.48 41.79
CA LYS A 7 -16.30 19.67 41.61
C LYS A 7 -16.69 18.22 41.37
N ARG A 8 -16.58 17.75 40.12
CA ARG A 8 -16.62 16.32 39.79
C ARG A 8 -15.29 15.68 40.20
N THR A 9 -15.30 14.95 41.31
CA THR A 9 -14.20 14.06 41.72
C THR A 9 -14.23 12.80 40.87
N ILE A 10 -13.15 12.56 40.13
CA ILE A 10 -12.91 11.29 39.42
C ILE A 10 -12.23 10.35 40.42
N GLN A 11 -12.93 9.31 40.87
CA GLN A 11 -12.30 8.22 41.61
C GLN A 11 -11.56 7.31 40.61
N ILE A 12 -10.23 7.31 40.68
CA ILE A 12 -9.39 6.35 39.97
C ILE A 12 -9.19 5.15 40.91
N PHE A 13 -9.81 4.02 40.57
CA PHE A 13 -9.52 2.74 41.22
C PHE A 13 -8.26 2.15 40.58
N ALA A 14 -7.11 2.31 41.23
CA ALA A 14 -5.91 1.55 40.92
C ALA A 14 -6.05 0.14 41.52
N GLY A 15 -6.69 -0.76 40.78
CA GLY A 15 -6.74 -2.18 41.10
C GLY A 15 -5.49 -2.89 40.58
N LEU A 16 -4.56 -3.21 41.47
CA LEU A 16 -3.49 -4.17 41.25
C LEU A 16 -4.10 -5.57 41.08
N GLY A 17 -4.43 -5.94 39.84
CA GLY A 17 -4.84 -7.29 39.47
C GLY A 17 -3.67 -8.04 38.84
N SER A 18 -2.96 -8.83 39.64
CA SER A 18 -2.06 -9.88 39.17
C SER A 18 -2.87 -10.87 38.34
N VAL A 19 -2.64 -10.93 37.03
CA VAL A 19 -3.16 -12.03 36.20
C VAL A 19 -1.99 -12.95 35.91
N SER A 20 -1.95 -14.05 36.65
CA SER A 20 -0.97 -15.12 36.48
C SER A 20 -1.07 -15.72 35.08
N THR A 21 0.08 -15.80 34.41
CA THR A 21 0.30 -16.55 33.18
C THR A 21 0.02 -18.03 33.42
N ALA A 22 -1.05 -18.58 32.86
CA ALA A 22 -1.17 -20.02 32.69
C ALA A 22 -0.67 -20.38 31.29
N SER A 23 0.57 -20.87 31.22
CA SER A 23 1.11 -21.51 30.02
C SER A 23 0.37 -22.82 29.80
N LEU A 24 -0.46 -22.90 28.76
CA LEU A 24 -0.95 -24.17 28.25
C LEU A 24 0.22 -24.90 27.59
N VAL A 25 0.87 -25.78 28.36
CA VAL A 25 1.81 -26.78 27.84
C VAL A 25 0.98 -28.02 27.46
N PRO A 26 0.80 -28.36 26.18
CA PRO A 26 0.23 -29.65 25.82
C PRO A 26 1.24 -30.74 26.15
N SER A 27 0.88 -31.60 27.10
CA SER A 27 1.62 -32.83 27.41
C SER A 27 1.34 -33.87 26.34
N PHE A 28 2.32 -34.15 25.47
CA PHE A 28 2.29 -35.32 24.59
C PHE A 28 3.11 -36.45 25.23
N ILE A 29 2.40 -37.42 25.80
CA ILE A 29 2.90 -38.77 26.15
C ILE A 29 1.71 -39.69 25.86
N GLY A 30 1.74 -40.72 25.02
CA GLY A 30 2.78 -41.32 24.21
C GLY A 30 2.22 -42.62 23.61
N LYS A 31 2.87 -43.18 22.60
CA LYS A 31 3.09 -44.61 22.37
C LYS A 31 3.77 -44.77 21.01
N GLY A 32 4.95 -45.38 21.05
CA GLY A 32 5.76 -45.62 19.87
C GLY A 32 5.15 -46.68 18.98
N GLU A 33 5.30 -46.48 17.68
CA GLU A 33 5.44 -47.58 16.76
C GLU A 33 6.62 -47.26 15.84
N GLU A 34 7.63 -48.12 15.98
CA GLU A 34 8.92 -48.10 15.36
C GLU A 34 8.77 -48.50 13.89
N ASN A 35 9.01 -47.57 12.96
CA ASN A 35 9.24 -47.93 11.56
C ASN A 35 10.52 -47.26 11.03
N LYS A 36 11.36 -48.13 10.48
CA LYS A 36 12.76 -47.98 10.07
C LYS A 36 12.94 -46.97 8.92
N LEU A 37 13.99 -46.13 9.04
CA LEU A 37 14.96 -45.59 8.04
C LEU A 37 14.45 -45.02 6.68
N PRO A 38 15.17 -44.09 5.99
CA PRO A 38 16.60 -43.79 6.13
C PRO A 38 16.98 -42.30 6.29
N LYS A 39 18.15 -42.09 6.89
CA LYS A 39 18.98 -40.89 6.72
C LYS A 39 19.16 -40.62 5.22
N ARG A 40 18.67 -39.48 4.76
CA ARG A 40 19.10 -38.89 3.50
C ARG A 40 19.60 -37.50 3.83
N ASP A 41 20.91 -37.35 3.75
CA ASP A 41 21.60 -36.06 3.73
C ASP A 41 20.95 -35.19 2.66
N ARG A 42 20.05 -34.29 3.07
CA ARG A 42 19.68 -33.16 2.23
C ARG A 42 20.77 -32.13 2.42
N GLN A 43 21.73 -32.18 1.49
CA GLN A 43 22.52 -31.04 1.09
C GLN A 43 21.64 -29.78 1.18
N ILE A 44 22.08 -28.83 1.99
CA ILE A 44 21.65 -27.45 1.91
C ILE A 44 22.15 -26.97 0.55
N SER A 45 21.34 -27.22 -0.47
CA SER A 45 21.44 -26.56 -1.75
C SER A 45 21.14 -25.10 -1.46
N ASN A 46 22.18 -24.26 -1.58
CA ASN A 46 22.05 -22.83 -1.79
C ASN A 46 21.26 -22.61 -3.09
N ASN A 47 19.95 -22.81 -3.01
CA ASN A 47 19.05 -22.28 -4.01
C ASN A 47 18.99 -20.78 -3.72
N HIS A 48 19.81 -20.04 -4.48
CA HIS A 48 19.52 -18.69 -4.88
C HIS A 48 18.02 -18.60 -5.18
N SER A 49 17.28 -18.01 -4.25
CA SER A 49 15.95 -17.52 -4.52
C SER A 49 16.16 -16.32 -5.46
N GLU A 50 16.18 -16.57 -6.77
CA GLU A 50 16.04 -15.52 -7.76
C GLU A 50 14.67 -14.85 -7.52
N GLU A 51 14.68 -13.62 -7.01
CA GLU A 51 13.49 -12.78 -6.96
C GLU A 51 12.96 -12.58 -8.40
N PRO A 52 11.67 -12.84 -8.66
CA PRO A 52 11.15 -12.84 -10.01
C PRO A 52 10.87 -11.42 -10.52
N LYS A 53 11.71 -10.91 -11.43
CA LYS A 53 11.36 -9.99 -12.56
C LYS A 53 10.38 -8.82 -12.28
N GLU A 54 10.43 -8.18 -11.10
CA GLU A 54 9.67 -6.95 -10.82
C GLU A 54 10.08 -5.77 -11.74
N GLU A 55 11.35 -5.76 -12.14
CA GLU A 55 12.01 -4.75 -12.99
C GLU A 55 11.26 -4.45 -14.30
N ASN A 56 10.58 -5.44 -14.89
CA ASN A 56 9.83 -5.26 -16.14
C ASN A 56 8.57 -4.39 -15.96
N VAL A 57 7.92 -4.44 -14.79
CA VAL A 57 6.63 -3.77 -14.59
C VAL A 57 6.80 -2.26 -14.46
N LEU A 58 7.79 -1.81 -13.68
CA LEU A 58 8.09 -0.38 -13.52
C LEU A 58 8.52 0.24 -14.86
N GLN A 59 9.31 -0.48 -15.64
CA GLN A 59 9.70 -0.03 -16.99
C GLN A 59 8.49 0.12 -17.91
N ARG A 60 7.56 -0.85 -17.92
CA ARG A 60 6.32 -0.75 -18.69
C ARG A 60 5.46 0.43 -18.27
N ALA A 61 5.36 0.71 -16.97
CA ALA A 61 4.61 1.86 -16.46
C ALA A 61 5.23 3.19 -16.93
N VAL A 62 6.55 3.31 -16.89
CA VAL A 62 7.26 4.49 -17.41
C VAL A 62 7.04 4.64 -18.92
N GLN A 63 7.14 3.56 -19.69
CA GLN A 63 6.86 3.58 -21.13
C GLN A 63 5.44 4.06 -21.44
N MET A 64 4.43 3.61 -20.68
CA MET A 64 3.06 4.10 -20.83
C MET A 64 2.95 5.61 -20.59
N MET A 65 3.62 6.13 -19.56
CA MET A 65 3.67 7.59 -19.32
C MET A 65 4.39 8.35 -20.44
N GLU A 66 5.51 7.82 -20.97
CA GLU A 66 6.23 8.41 -22.09
C GLU A 66 5.39 8.45 -23.36
N SER A 67 4.68 7.37 -23.70
CA SER A 67 3.82 7.34 -24.87
C SER A 67 2.71 8.39 -24.81
N LYS A 68 2.15 8.67 -23.63
CA LYS A 68 1.12 9.70 -23.43
C LYS A 68 1.64 11.13 -23.57
N GLU A 69 2.88 11.37 -23.14
CA GLU A 69 3.53 12.68 -23.23
C GLU A 69 4.25 12.90 -24.57
N GLY A 70 3.86 12.17 -25.63
CA GLY A 70 4.46 12.32 -26.95
C GLY A 70 5.90 11.79 -27.05
N ASN A 71 6.19 10.69 -26.34
CA ASN A 71 7.52 10.06 -26.25
C ASN A 71 8.60 10.97 -25.64
N GLN A 72 8.21 11.92 -24.80
CA GLN A 72 9.16 12.69 -24.00
C GLN A 72 9.82 11.79 -22.97
N LYS A 73 11.07 11.42 -23.26
CA LYS A 73 11.97 10.74 -22.32
C LYS A 73 12.30 11.71 -21.19
N GLY A 74 11.63 11.51 -20.06
CA GLY A 74 11.81 12.30 -18.85
C GLY A 74 12.44 11.46 -17.75
N GLU A 75 12.93 12.10 -16.69
CA GLU A 75 13.32 11.37 -15.48
C GLU A 75 12.04 10.93 -14.78
N LYS A 76 11.46 9.81 -15.21
CA LYS A 76 10.26 9.23 -14.64
C LYS A 76 10.67 8.10 -13.70
N ARG A 77 10.07 8.09 -12.52
CA ARG A 77 10.32 7.05 -11.51
C ARG A 77 9.01 6.54 -10.95
N CYS A 78 9.04 5.30 -10.48
CA CYS A 78 7.87 4.61 -9.96
C CYS A 78 8.18 4.02 -8.60
N PHE A 79 7.16 3.74 -7.80
CA PHE A 79 7.28 3.01 -6.56
C PHE A 79 5.99 2.26 -6.26
N TRP A 80 6.10 1.15 -5.55
CA TRP A 80 4.96 0.40 -5.04
C TRP A 80 4.30 1.16 -3.88
N LEU A 81 3.00 1.48 -4.02
CA LEU A 81 2.27 2.22 -3.00
C LEU A 81 1.95 1.32 -1.79
N PHE A 82 1.49 0.10 -2.06
CA PHE A 82 1.17 -0.94 -1.08
C PHE A 82 1.80 -2.26 -1.52
N ALA A 83 3.09 -2.42 -1.24
CA ALA A 83 3.80 -3.69 -1.45
C ALA A 83 3.38 -4.68 -0.34
N GLU A 84 2.25 -5.35 -0.52
CA GLU A 84 1.94 -6.58 0.21
C GLU A 84 2.25 -7.77 -0.70
N LYS A 85 2.62 -8.93 -0.13
CA LYS A 85 3.02 -10.17 -0.82
C LYS A 85 1.89 -10.85 -1.64
N ASN A 86 0.93 -10.09 -2.14
CA ASN A 86 -0.29 -10.58 -2.79
C ASN A 86 -0.26 -10.31 -4.31
N TRP A 87 -1.07 -11.04 -5.07
CA TRP A 87 -1.09 -11.02 -6.55
C TRP A 87 -1.58 -9.72 -7.21
N PHE A 88 -1.83 -8.67 -6.44
CA PHE A 88 -2.35 -7.40 -6.94
C PHE A 88 -1.60 -6.25 -6.29
N GLU A 89 -1.08 -5.37 -7.11
CA GLU A 89 -0.24 -4.29 -6.63
C GLU A 89 -0.64 -2.96 -7.27
N LEU A 90 -0.52 -1.91 -6.47
CA LEU A 90 -0.71 -0.54 -6.91
C LEU A 90 0.66 0.14 -6.92
N LEU A 91 1.02 0.72 -8.05
CA LEU A 91 2.25 1.48 -8.22
C LEU A 91 1.93 2.90 -8.65
N MET A 92 2.69 3.85 -8.13
CA MET A 92 2.60 5.25 -8.51
C MET A 92 3.86 5.65 -9.26
N CYS A 93 3.69 6.38 -10.35
CA CYS A 93 4.77 6.91 -11.17
C CYS A 93 4.64 8.41 -11.33
N VAL A 94 5.77 9.08 -11.49
CA VAL A 94 5.84 10.55 -11.52
C VAL A 94 7.08 11.02 -12.27
N ASN A 95 6.96 12.17 -12.91
CA ASN A 95 8.09 12.88 -13.49
C ASN A 95 8.87 13.61 -12.37
N MET A 96 10.13 13.26 -12.19
CA MET A 96 10.98 13.75 -11.09
C MET A 96 11.34 15.23 -11.21
N LYS A 97 11.20 15.83 -12.40
CA LYS A 97 11.42 17.26 -12.61
C LYS A 97 10.24 18.09 -12.12
N THR A 98 9.02 17.65 -12.42
CA THR A 98 7.79 18.40 -12.10
C THR A 98 7.13 17.94 -10.80
N LEU A 99 7.39 16.70 -10.37
CA LEU A 99 6.76 16.00 -9.24
C LEU A 99 5.23 15.89 -9.33
N LYS A 100 4.66 16.20 -10.50
CA LYS A 100 3.24 16.12 -10.85
C LYS A 100 3.05 16.10 -12.38
N PRO A 101 1.94 15.53 -12.90
CA PRO A 101 0.93 14.75 -12.17
C PRO A 101 1.47 13.39 -11.71
N ILE A 102 0.85 12.81 -10.68
CA ILE A 102 1.13 11.44 -10.24
C ILE A 102 0.19 10.49 -10.99
N THR A 103 0.76 9.45 -11.57
CA THR A 103 0.02 8.41 -12.30
C THR A 103 -0.07 7.16 -11.44
N LEU A 104 -1.27 6.66 -11.20
CA LEU A 104 -1.51 5.42 -10.47
C LEU A 104 -1.76 4.29 -11.47
N PHE A 105 -1.06 3.18 -11.32
CA PHE A 105 -1.32 1.96 -12.06
C PHE A 105 -1.73 0.82 -11.14
N TYR A 106 -2.57 -0.04 -11.69
CA TYR A 106 -2.97 -1.31 -11.13
C TYR A 106 -2.32 -2.44 -11.92
N TYR A 107 -1.58 -3.30 -11.22
CA TYR A 107 -0.91 -4.46 -11.79
C TYR A 107 -1.52 -5.76 -11.25
N THR A 108 -1.67 -6.74 -12.14
CA THR A 108 -2.07 -8.10 -11.77
C THR A 108 -0.98 -9.09 -12.15
N TRP A 109 -0.51 -9.88 -11.18
CA TRP A 109 0.50 -10.91 -11.44
C TRP A 109 -0.04 -12.07 -12.27
N LYS A 110 -1.33 -12.39 -12.10
CA LYS A 110 -2.01 -13.48 -12.82
C LYS A 110 -2.02 -13.26 -14.33
N ASP A 111 -2.48 -12.09 -14.76
CA ASP A 111 -2.68 -11.77 -16.18
C ASP A 111 -1.51 -10.94 -16.74
N LYS A 112 -0.52 -10.61 -15.90
CA LYS A 112 0.62 -9.70 -16.19
C LYS A 112 0.18 -8.39 -16.83
N GLU A 113 -1.00 -7.93 -16.39
CA GLU A 113 -1.71 -6.80 -16.95
C GLU A 113 -1.45 -5.56 -16.11
N LEU A 114 -1.08 -4.47 -16.78
CA LEU A 114 -0.85 -3.16 -16.19
C LEU A 114 -1.88 -2.18 -16.76
N LYS A 115 -2.63 -1.52 -15.88
CA LYS A 115 -3.69 -0.56 -16.26
C LYS A 115 -3.53 0.73 -15.48
N GLU A 116 -3.65 1.86 -16.16
CA GLU A 116 -3.72 3.15 -15.50
C GLU A 116 -5.08 3.37 -14.85
N VAL A 117 -5.08 3.83 -13.60
CA VAL A 117 -6.26 4.16 -12.82
C VAL A 117 -6.53 5.65 -12.95
N MET A 118 -7.62 6.00 -13.62
CA MET A 118 -8.05 7.39 -13.84
C MET A 118 -8.82 7.95 -12.64
N ASP A 119 -9.63 7.11 -12.02
CA ASP A 119 -10.53 7.47 -10.93
C ASP A 119 -10.76 6.26 -10.03
N MET A 120 -10.90 6.51 -8.72
CA MET A 120 -11.40 5.55 -7.76
C MET A 120 -12.66 6.11 -7.09
N THR A 121 -13.81 5.49 -7.36
CA THR A 121 -15.10 5.94 -6.82
C THR A 121 -15.50 5.16 -5.58
N TYR A 122 -16.08 5.87 -4.62
CA TYR A 122 -16.68 5.30 -3.42
C TYR A 122 -18.19 5.51 -3.42
N ASN A 123 -18.95 4.42 -3.37
CA ASN A 123 -20.42 4.44 -3.46
C ASN A 123 -21.12 4.31 -2.09
N GLY A 124 -20.41 4.48 -0.98
CA GLY A 124 -20.98 4.37 0.38
C GLY A 124 -21.11 2.94 0.92
N THR A 125 -21.06 1.91 0.07
CA THR A 125 -21.29 0.50 0.48
C THR A 125 -20.00 -0.27 0.74
N SER A 126 -18.93 0.40 1.18
CA SER A 126 -17.57 -0.15 1.40
C SER A 126 -16.80 -0.58 0.13
N ILE A 127 -17.44 -0.56 -1.04
CA ILE A 127 -16.84 -0.91 -2.32
C ILE A 127 -16.15 0.33 -2.89
N LEU A 128 -14.85 0.19 -3.17
CA LEU A 128 -14.10 1.15 -3.99
C LEU A 128 -13.97 0.56 -5.39
N LYS A 129 -14.31 1.33 -6.42
CA LYS A 129 -14.17 0.92 -7.82
C LYS A 129 -13.11 1.74 -8.50
N MET A 130 -12.16 1.07 -9.15
CA MET A 130 -11.17 1.68 -10.03
C MET A 130 -11.76 1.78 -11.43
N THR A 131 -11.66 2.95 -12.03
CA THR A 131 -11.95 3.18 -13.45
C THR A 131 -10.63 3.33 -14.19
N PHE A 132 -10.43 2.53 -15.22
CA PHE A 132 -9.22 2.56 -16.04
C PHE A 132 -9.40 3.47 -17.25
N GLU A 133 -8.29 3.87 -17.88
CA GLU A 133 -8.31 4.71 -19.09
C GLU A 133 -9.15 4.09 -20.23
N SER A 134 -9.12 2.76 -20.37
CA SER A 134 -9.94 2.02 -21.34
C SER A 134 -11.44 2.00 -21.01
N ARG A 135 -11.89 2.76 -20.00
CA ARG A 135 -13.25 2.81 -19.44
C ARG A 135 -13.74 1.51 -18.79
N GLY A 136 -12.87 0.49 -18.70
CA GLY A 136 -13.12 -0.68 -17.86
C GLY A 136 -13.16 -0.29 -16.39
N THR A 137 -14.03 -0.93 -15.61
CA THR A 137 -14.07 -0.76 -14.16
C THR A 137 -13.72 -2.07 -13.45
N LYS A 138 -13.09 -1.98 -12.29
CA LYS A 138 -12.79 -3.13 -11.44
C LYS A 138 -12.89 -2.74 -9.97
N ASP A 139 -13.47 -3.63 -9.17
CA ASP A 139 -13.49 -3.46 -7.73
C ASP A 139 -12.06 -3.51 -7.18
N LEU A 140 -11.75 -2.59 -6.27
CA LEU A 140 -10.51 -2.62 -5.52
C LEU A 140 -10.48 -3.89 -4.64
N PRO A 141 -9.40 -4.70 -4.71
CA PRO A 141 -9.24 -5.89 -3.89
C PRO A 141 -9.47 -5.59 -2.41
N ILE A 142 -10.16 -6.50 -1.71
CA ILE A 142 -10.61 -6.29 -0.33
C ILE A 142 -9.45 -5.92 0.61
N HIS A 143 -8.30 -6.56 0.47
CA HIS A 143 -7.12 -6.30 1.29
C HIS A 143 -6.56 -4.87 1.12
N LEU A 144 -6.70 -4.26 -0.07
CA LEU A 144 -6.28 -2.88 -0.30
C LEU A 144 -7.30 -1.84 0.19
N ARG A 145 -8.56 -2.23 0.45
CA ARG A 145 -9.62 -1.27 0.80
C ARG A 145 -9.34 -0.51 2.10
N THR A 146 -8.65 -1.13 3.06
CA THR A 146 -8.25 -0.50 4.33
C THR A 146 -7.19 0.58 4.09
N SER A 147 -6.27 0.36 3.15
CA SER A 147 -5.26 1.34 2.75
C SER A 147 -5.84 2.62 2.14
N PHE A 148 -7.10 2.57 1.69
CA PHE A 148 -7.88 3.72 1.22
C PHE A 148 -8.97 4.17 2.21
N ALA A 149 -8.92 3.73 3.48
CA ALA A 149 -9.93 4.13 4.47
C ALA A 149 -9.94 5.66 4.73
N TRP A 150 -8.79 6.31 4.59
CA TRP A 150 -8.64 7.77 4.69
C TRP A 150 -9.50 8.51 3.66
N TYR A 151 -9.68 7.92 2.48
CA TYR A 151 -10.45 8.50 1.39
C TYR A 151 -11.98 8.43 1.60
N ARG A 152 -12.47 7.42 2.33
CA ARG A 152 -13.91 7.14 2.51
C ARG A 152 -14.73 8.26 3.13
N ARG A 153 -14.09 9.23 3.79
CA ARG A 153 -14.74 10.32 4.54
C ARG A 153 -14.73 11.67 3.81
N GLY A 154 -14.00 11.77 2.69
CA GLY A 154 -13.79 13.04 2.00
C GLY A 154 -14.73 13.22 0.82
N THR A 155 -14.56 12.40 -0.23
CA THR A 155 -15.24 12.64 -1.50
C THR A 155 -15.75 11.37 -2.17
N LYS A 156 -16.50 11.53 -3.27
CA LYS A 156 -17.09 10.44 -4.05
C LYS A 156 -16.15 9.84 -5.10
N SER A 157 -15.21 10.63 -5.61
CA SER A 157 -14.19 10.24 -6.61
C SER A 157 -12.77 10.67 -6.20
N PHE A 158 -11.81 9.75 -6.27
CA PHE A 158 -10.39 9.98 -6.03
C PHE A 158 -9.66 9.92 -7.36
N ILE A 159 -9.11 11.07 -7.78
CA ILE A 159 -8.40 11.19 -9.04
C ILE A 159 -6.90 11.33 -8.71
N PRO A 160 -6.08 10.29 -8.90
CA PRO A 160 -4.68 10.30 -8.45
C PRO A 160 -3.86 11.47 -9.00
N SER A 161 -4.11 11.85 -10.25
CA SER A 161 -3.37 12.93 -10.93
C SER A 161 -3.63 14.33 -10.37
N SER A 162 -4.79 14.57 -9.77
CA SER A 162 -5.16 15.86 -9.16
C SER A 162 -5.12 15.84 -7.64
N HIS A 163 -5.31 14.68 -7.02
CA HIS A 163 -5.41 14.55 -5.56
C HIS A 163 -4.07 14.17 -4.93
N CYS A 164 -3.10 13.68 -5.69
CA CYS A 164 -1.78 13.35 -5.17
C CYS A 164 -0.70 14.30 -5.69
N GLN A 165 0.20 14.68 -4.79
CA GLN A 165 1.40 15.46 -5.09
C GLN A 165 2.59 14.86 -4.35
N MET A 166 3.78 15.08 -4.90
CA MET A 166 5.02 14.64 -4.30
C MET A 166 5.94 15.83 -4.06
N GLU A 167 6.60 15.83 -2.92
CA GLU A 167 7.51 16.90 -2.51
C GLU A 167 8.83 16.31 -2.04
N ARG A 168 9.95 16.98 -2.34
CA ARG A 168 11.28 16.54 -1.92
C ARG A 168 11.46 16.81 -0.42
N VAL A 169 12.03 15.85 0.30
CA VAL A 169 12.34 16.01 1.73
C VAL A 169 13.82 16.36 1.90
N GLY A 170 14.09 17.66 2.06
CA GLY A 170 15.45 18.19 2.24
C GLY A 170 16.38 17.79 1.09
N GLU A 171 17.62 17.43 1.42
CA GLU A 171 18.64 16.98 0.45
C GLU A 171 18.67 15.46 0.24
N THR A 172 17.70 14.72 0.81
CA THR A 172 17.68 13.25 0.70
C THR A 172 17.06 12.78 -0.62
N SER A 173 17.31 11.51 -0.99
CA SER A 173 16.63 10.83 -2.10
C SER A 173 15.17 10.45 -1.79
N ALA A 174 14.68 10.79 -0.58
CA ALA A 174 13.34 10.49 -0.14
C ALA A 174 12.37 11.65 -0.43
N TYR A 175 11.13 11.27 -0.69
CA TYR A 175 10.04 12.18 -1.03
C TYR A 175 8.86 11.95 -0.09
N THR A 176 8.03 12.98 0.06
CA THR A 176 6.74 12.88 0.72
C THR A 176 5.66 12.83 -0.34
N LEU A 177 4.96 11.70 -0.44
CA LEU A 177 3.72 11.58 -1.18
C LEU A 177 2.58 12.07 -0.29
N THR A 178 1.81 13.04 -0.77
CA THR A 178 0.57 13.47 -0.13
C THR A 178 -0.59 13.31 -1.09
N CYS A 179 -1.60 12.53 -0.70
CA CYS A 179 -2.85 12.40 -1.41
C CYS A 179 -3.99 12.95 -0.55
N LYS A 180 -4.66 14.01 -1.01
CA LYS A 180 -5.80 14.64 -0.34
C LYS A 180 -6.75 15.21 -1.37
N ASP A 181 -8.03 15.26 -1.03
CA ASP A 181 -8.98 15.99 -1.86
C ASP A 181 -8.86 17.50 -1.59
N PRO A 182 -8.51 18.33 -2.59
CA PRO A 182 -8.37 19.77 -2.38
C PRO A 182 -9.70 20.44 -2.01
N ASN A 183 -10.83 19.85 -2.38
CA ASN A 183 -12.17 20.41 -2.15
C ASN A 183 -12.74 20.01 -0.79
N HIS A 184 -12.06 19.16 -0.03
CA HIS A 184 -12.55 18.65 1.24
C HIS A 184 -11.55 18.90 2.37
N THR A 185 -11.68 20.06 3.01
CA THR A 185 -10.79 20.54 4.09
C THR A 185 -10.74 19.62 5.32
N GLU A 186 -11.78 18.84 5.57
CA GLU A 186 -11.83 17.88 6.68
C GLU A 186 -11.32 16.47 6.31
N ALA A 187 -10.98 16.22 5.05
CA ALA A 187 -10.53 14.90 4.63
C ALA A 187 -9.13 14.61 5.21
N ARG A 188 -9.02 13.53 6.00
CA ARG A 188 -7.72 12.99 6.41
C ARG A 188 -7.04 12.47 5.14
N GLY A 189 -6.07 13.22 4.62
CA GLY A 189 -5.26 12.78 3.48
C GLY A 189 -4.33 11.62 3.86
N LEU A 190 -3.80 10.94 2.85
CA LEU A 190 -2.67 10.04 2.98
C LEU A 190 -1.38 10.84 2.84
N THR A 191 -0.50 10.75 3.83
CA THR A 191 0.88 11.25 3.72
C THR A 191 1.83 10.11 4.00
N LYS A 192 2.74 9.81 3.08
CA LYS A 192 3.69 8.70 3.17
C LYS A 192 5.06 9.13 2.64
N ARG A 193 6.13 8.71 3.32
CA ARG A 193 7.50 8.84 2.81
C ARG A 193 7.76 7.72 1.80
N VAL A 194 8.27 8.07 0.63
CA VAL A 194 8.50 7.16 -0.50
C VAL A 194 9.88 7.42 -1.11
N VAL A 195 10.44 6.39 -1.75
CA VAL A 195 11.70 6.47 -2.50
C VAL A 195 11.41 5.98 -3.92
N PRO A 196 11.19 6.89 -4.89
CA PRO A 196 10.94 6.50 -6.26
C PRO A 196 12.15 5.78 -6.87
N GLU A 197 11.92 4.58 -7.37
CA GLU A 197 12.91 3.71 -7.98
C GLU A 197 13.08 4.07 -9.46
N LEU A 198 14.31 3.92 -9.95
CA LEU A 198 14.57 4.02 -11.38
C LEU A 198 14.00 2.78 -12.07
N PRO A 199 13.35 2.92 -13.25
CA PRO A 199 13.08 1.77 -14.10
C PRO A 199 14.44 1.23 -14.54
N SER A 200 14.94 0.19 -13.88
CA SER A 200 16.24 -0.36 -14.24
C SER A 200 16.09 -1.10 -15.58
N GLY A 201 16.85 -0.62 -16.56
CA GLY A 201 16.94 -1.18 -17.89
C GLY A 201 18.40 -1.12 -18.30
N LYS A 202 19.01 -2.29 -18.43
CA LYS A 202 20.29 -2.44 -19.14
C LYS A 202 20.09 -2.16 -20.62
#